data_AF-A0A3C0DK71-F1
#
_entry.id   AF-A0A3C0DK71-F1
#
_cell.length_a   1.000
_cell.length_b   1.000
_cell.length_c   1.000
_cell.angle_alpha   90.00
_cell.angle_beta   90.00
_cell.angle_gamma   90.00
#
_symmetry.space_group_name_H-M   'P 1'
#
loop_
_entity.id
_entity.type
_entity.pdbx_description
1 polymer ?
#
loop_
_entity_poly.entity_id
_entity_poly.type
_entity_poly.pdbx_seq_one_letter_code
_entity_poly.pdbx_strand_id
1 'polypeptide(L)' 'MNGDYRQFCPGGTIYQIRPGDTLFFLARRFGTTVQAILAANPGLDPNNLQVGRNICIPVAGPTTTPTAPP' A
#
# COMPACT_ATOMS: atom_id res chain seq x y z
N MET A 1 -11.26 -5.04 23.06
CA MET A 1 -10.09 -4.71 22.23
C MET A 1 -10.61 -4.56 20.80
N ASN A 2 -11.21 -3.41 20.51
CA ASN A 2 -12.15 -3.26 19.38
C ASN A 2 -11.58 -2.29 18.35
N GLY A 3 -11.34 -2.75 17.13
CA GLY A 3 -12.19 -2.30 16.02
C GLY A 3 -11.70 -1.28 14.98
N ASP A 4 -10.62 -0.51 15.17
CA ASP A 4 -10.44 0.72 14.35
C ASP A 4 -9.30 0.73 13.30
N TYR A 5 -8.88 -0.43 12.80
CA TYR A 5 -7.91 -0.47 11.68
C TYR A 5 -8.45 0.15 10.38
N ARG A 6 -9.76 0.39 10.27
CA ARG A 6 -10.38 1.11 9.13
C ARG A 6 -10.03 2.59 9.12
N GLN A 7 -9.74 3.19 10.27
CA GLN A 7 -9.38 4.62 10.34
C GLN A 7 -7.98 4.91 9.80
N PHE A 8 -7.09 3.91 9.86
CA PHE A 8 -5.70 4.08 9.45
C PHE A 8 -5.50 4.00 7.93
N CYS A 9 -6.53 3.61 7.17
CA CYS A 9 -6.47 3.47 5.72
C CYS A 9 -7.83 3.79 5.08
N PRO A 10 -8.23 5.07 5.02
CA PRO A 10 -9.49 5.47 4.43
C PRO A 10 -9.49 5.16 2.93
N GLY A 11 -10.45 4.35 2.47
CA GLY A 11 -10.51 3.92 1.06
C GLY A 11 -9.46 2.88 0.68
N GLY A 12 -8.86 2.18 1.64
CA GLY A 12 -7.86 1.14 1.40
C GLY A 12 -8.03 -0.09 2.28
N THR A 13 -7.04 -0.96 2.25
CA THR A 13 -6.95 -2.14 3.10
C THR A 13 -5.64 -2.12 3.89
N ILE A 14 -5.70 -2.47 5.17
CA ILE A 14 -4.49 -2.69 5.97
C ILE A 14 -3.89 -4.04 5.61
N TYR A 15 -2.62 -4.03 5.21
CA TYR A 15 -1.87 -5.23 4.85
C TYR A 15 -0.65 -5.39 5.75
N GLN A 16 -0.43 -6.61 6.22
CA GLN A 16 0.78 -6.95 6.96
C GLN A 16 1.84 -7.48 5.99
N ILE A 17 3.00 -6.83 5.92
CA ILE A 17 4.11 -7.22 5.05
C ILE A 17 4.57 -8.63 5.40
N ARG A 18 4.72 -9.48 4.38
CA ARG A 18 5.19 -10.86 4.49
C ARG A 18 6.58 -11.01 3.89
N PRO A 19 7.33 -12.07 4.25
CA PRO A 19 8.60 -12.38 3.60
C PRO A 19 8.44 -12.48 2.09
N GLY A 20 9.29 -11.78 1.34
CA GLY A 20 9.27 -11.77 -0.12
C GLY A 20 8.32 -10.76 -0.77
N ASP A 21 7.53 -10.00 0.01
CA ASP A 21 6.73 -8.91 -0.56
C ASP A 21 7.62 -7.77 -1.05
N THR A 22 7.20 -7.16 -2.15
CA THR A 22 7.73 -5.88 -2.63
C THR A 22 6.59 -4.90 -2.84
N LEU A 23 6.85 -3.59 -2.75
CA LEU A 23 5.82 -2.59 -3.03
C LEU A 23 5.27 -2.72 -4.45
N PHE A 24 6.10 -3.15 -5.40
CA PHE A 24 5.67 -3.38 -6.77
C PHE A 24 4.67 -4.54 -6.88
N PHE A 25 4.95 -5.68 -6.24
CA PHE A 25 4.02 -6.81 -6.23
C PHE A 25 2.72 -6.47 -5.50
N LEU A 26 2.80 -5.75 -4.38
CA LEU A 26 1.63 -5.30 -3.62
C LEU A 26 0.80 -4.31 -4.46
N ALA A 27 1.42 -3.31 -5.08
CA ALA A 27 0.75 -2.36 -5.96
C ALA A 27 -0.05 -3.06 -7.06
N ARG A 28 0.58 -4.00 -7.77
CA ARG A 28 -0.08 -4.77 -8.83
C ARG A 28 -1.21 -5.65 -8.30
N ARG A 29 -0.98 -6.33 -7.17
CA ARG A 29 -1.97 -7.23 -6.54
C ARG A 29 -3.22 -6.50 -6.10
N PHE A 30 -3.06 -5.28 -5.57
CA PHE A 30 -4.16 -4.49 -5.03
C PHE A 30 -4.71 -3.44 -6.00
N GLY A 31 -4.22 -3.42 -7.26
CA GLY A 31 -4.71 -2.48 -8.27
C GLY A 31 -4.39 -1.02 -7.95
N THR A 32 -3.23 -0.75 -7.37
CA THR A 32 -2.76 0.58 -6.99
C THR A 32 -1.34 0.83 -7.50
N THR A 33 -0.70 1.93 -7.09
CA THR A 33 0.69 2.24 -7.46
C THR A 33 1.61 2.24 -6.24
N VAL A 34 2.91 2.01 -6.49
CA VAL A 34 3.93 2.13 -5.44
C VAL A 34 3.91 3.53 -4.83
N GLN A 35 3.76 4.56 -5.66
CA GLN A 35 3.66 5.95 -5.21
C GLN A 35 2.44 6.17 -4.30
N ALA A 36 1.28 5.62 -4.65
CA ALA A 36 0.08 5.72 -3.80
C ALA A 36 0.27 5.00 -2.46
N ILE A 37 0.92 3.82 -2.46
CA ILE A 37 1.27 3.12 -1.22
C ILE A 37 2.22 3.97 -0.37
N LEU A 38 3.28 4.54 -0.94
CA LEU A 38 4.21 5.39 -0.20
C LEU A 38 3.55 6.66 0.34
N ALA A 39 2.70 7.31 -0.47
CA ALA A 39 1.94 8.49 -0.04
C ALA A 39 1.00 8.19 1.13
N ALA A 40 0.39 7.00 1.15
CA ALA A 40 -0.48 6.55 2.23
C ALA A 40 0.28 6.11 3.50
N ASN A 41 1.59 5.89 3.42
CA ASN A 41 2.42 5.41 4.54
C ASN A 41 3.64 6.31 4.75
N PRO A 42 3.46 7.50 5.36
CA PRO A 42 4.59 8.35 5.70
C PRO A 42 5.61 7.60 6.58
N GLY A 43 6.89 7.68 6.22
CA GLY A 43 7.98 6.97 6.89
C GLY A 43 8.14 5.49 6.50
N LEU A 44 7.41 5.00 5.49
CA LEU A 44 7.73 3.71 4.87
C LEU A 44 8.94 3.86 3.95
N ASP A 45 10.00 3.11 4.24
CA ASP A 45 11.17 3.01 3.37
C ASP A 45 10.91 1.95 2.27
N PRO A 46 10.88 2.33 0.98
CA PRO A 46 10.70 1.38 -0.12
C PRO A 46 11.83 0.36 -0.26
N ASN A 47 13.04 0.67 0.23
CA ASN A 47 14.21 -0.21 0.14
C ASN A 47 14.34 -1.12 1.37
N ASN A 48 13.57 -0.86 2.44
CA ASN A 48 13.64 -1.59 3.68
C ASN A 48 12.24 -1.94 4.22
N LEU A 49 11.57 -2.85 3.52
CA LEU A 49 10.27 -3.36 3.93
C LEU A 49 10.40 -4.31 5.13
N GLN A 50 9.88 -3.87 6.27
CA GLN A 50 9.90 -4.64 7.51
C GLN A 50 8.76 -5.66 7.52
N VAL A 51 9.12 -6.95 7.51
CA VAL A 51 8.16 -8.05 7.65
C VAL A 51 7.41 -7.93 8.98
N GLY A 52 6.11 -8.19 8.96
CA GLY A 52 5.23 -8.09 10.13
C GLY A 52 4.67 -6.68 10.36
N ARG A 53 5.18 -5.66 9.65
CA ARG A 53 4.66 -4.29 9.72
C ARG A 53 3.33 -4.17 8.97
N ASN A 54 2.36 -3.52 9.60
CA ASN A 54 1.10 -3.15 8.96
C ASN A 54 1.27 -1.86 8.16
N ILE A 55 0.82 -1.88 6.90
CA ILE A 55 0.79 -0.73 5.99
C ILE A 55 -0.61 -0.53 5.41
N CYS A 56 -0.95 0.70 5.08
CA CYS A 56 -2.14 1.05 4.32
C CYS A 56 -1.90 0.81 2.83
N ILE A 57 -2.74 -0.02 2.19
CA ILE A 57 -2.74 -0.15 0.74
C ILE A 57 -4.00 0.54 0.22
N PRO A 58 -3.89 1.76 -0.33
CA PRO A 58 -5.03 2.46 -0.89
C PRO A 58 -5.50 1.71 -2.14
N VAL A 59 -6.77 1.27 -2.14
CA VAL A 59 -7.40 0.76 -3.36
C VAL A 59 -8.02 1.97 -4.04
N ALA A 60 -7.28 2.59 -4.95
CA ALA A 60 -7.90 3.54 -5.84
C ALA A 60 -8.99 2.76 -6.60
N GLY A 61 -10.25 3.19 -6.48
CA GLY A 61 -11.24 2.85 -7.49
C GLY A 61 -10.70 3.21 -8.88
N PRO A 62 -11.28 2.71 -9.98
CA PRO A 62 -10.75 2.89 -11.33
C PRO A 62 -10.76 4.37 -11.75
N THR A 63 -9.79 5.14 -11.28
CA THR A 63 -9.53 6.50 -11.65
C THR A 63 -8.13 6.53 -12.23
N THR A 64 -8.12 6.38 -13.55
CA THR A 64 -7.19 7.01 -14.49
C THR A 64 -5.71 6.74 -14.20
N THR A 65 -5.23 5.66 -14.79
CA THR A 65 -3.92 5.52 -15.44
C THR A 65 -2.88 6.57 -15.05
N PRO A 66 -1.93 6.27 -14.16
CA PRO A 66 -0.61 6.85 -14.25
C PRO A 66 0.08 6.17 -15.42
N THR A 67 -0.07 6.76 -16.61
CA THR A 67 0.72 6.45 -17.79
C THR A 67 2.19 6.54 -17.37
N ALA A 68 2.89 5.40 -17.36
CA ALA A 68 4.34 5.39 -17.26
C ALA A 68 4.91 6.17 -18.46
N PRO A 69 5.84 7.13 -18.27
CA PRO A 69 6.50 7.75 -19.41
C PRO A 69 7.34 6.70 -20.16
N PRO A 70 7.52 6.85 -21.49
CA PRO A 70 8.31 5.93 -22.31
C PRO A 70 9.80 5.89 -21.94
#